data_AF-A0A973MA75-F1
#
_entry.id   AF-A0A973MA75-F1
#
_cell.length_a   1.000
_cell.length_b   1.000
_cell.length_c   1.000
_cell.angle_alpha   90.00
_cell.angle_beta   90.00
_cell.angle_gamma   90.00
#
_symmetry.space_group_name_H-M   'P 1'
#
loop_
_entity.id
_entity.type
_entity.pdbx_description
1 polymer ?
#
loop_
_entity_poly.entity_id
_entity_poly.type
_entity_poly.pdbx_seq_one_letter_code
_entity_poly.pdbx_strand_id
1 'polypeptide(L)'
;MLLPIATTLMAALASGPLPNPRAIAEIESKLSAVKCVRPLGRWSRHYSYWQEGSVDNRYIDVWFIEAGHDGVRAGRFVTAPEPPMLDDSQFRLVSGKYDIAAHRFVKFYCGTNR
;
A
#
# COMPACT_ATOMS: atom_id res chain seq x y z
N MET A 1 14.59 -38.70 33.77
CA MET A 1 15.13 -38.04 32.56
C MET A 1 13.96 -37.48 31.77
N LEU A 2 13.76 -36.16 31.78
CA LEU A 2 12.67 -35.48 31.08
C LEU A 2 13.27 -34.74 29.88
N LEU A 3 12.88 -35.12 28.66
CA LEU A 3 13.18 -34.35 27.46
C LEU A 3 12.19 -33.18 27.32
N PRO A 4 12.65 -31.95 27.04
CA PRO A 4 11.76 -30.87 26.65
C PRO A 4 11.37 -31.04 25.18
N ILE A 5 10.06 -31.21 24.93
CA ILE A 5 9.49 -31.15 23.58
C ILE A 5 9.51 -29.68 23.16
N ALA A 6 10.40 -29.34 22.23
CA ALA A 6 10.44 -28.04 21.59
C ALA A 6 9.23 -27.89 20.65
N THR A 7 8.17 -27.24 21.13
CA THR A 7 7.03 -26.84 20.31
C THR A 7 7.47 -25.71 19.38
N THR A 8 7.88 -26.05 18.16
CA THR A 8 8.20 -25.05 17.14
C THR A 8 6.87 -24.58 16.53
N LEU A 9 6.43 -23.39 16.93
CA LEU A 9 5.25 -22.73 16.39
C LEU A 9 5.55 -22.31 14.93
N MET A 10 5.22 -23.15 13.96
CA MET A 10 5.19 -22.74 12.54
C MET A 10 3.96 -21.83 12.32
N ALA A 11 4.12 -20.54 12.58
CA ALA A 11 3.20 -19.53 12.08
C ALA A 11 3.46 -19.31 10.58
N ALA A 12 2.96 -20.23 9.74
CA ALA A 12 2.83 -19.99 8.31
C ALA A 12 1.70 -18.97 8.11
N LEU A 13 2.05 -17.68 8.18
CA LEU A 13 1.15 -16.57 7.87
C LEU A 13 0.65 -16.73 6.44
N ALA A 14 -0.67 -16.86 6.28
CA ALA A 14 -1.40 -16.86 5.01
C ALA A 14 -1.27 -15.49 4.31
N SER A 15 -0.07 -15.18 3.84
CA SER A 15 0.26 -13.96 3.12
C SER A 15 0.36 -14.33 1.66
N GLY A 16 -0.62 -13.88 0.87
CA GLY A 16 -0.60 -14.02 -0.58
C GLY A 16 0.65 -13.36 -1.20
N PRO A 17 0.86 -13.51 -2.52
CA PRO A 17 2.01 -12.92 -3.18
C PRO A 17 2.03 -11.40 -2.97
N LEU A 18 3.20 -10.86 -2.63
CA LEU A 18 3.40 -9.42 -2.40
C LEU A 18 4.06 -8.75 -3.62
N PRO A 19 3.77 -7.47 -3.90
CA PRO A 19 4.49 -6.71 -4.91
C PRO A 19 6.01 -6.66 -4.69
N ASN A 20 6.76 -6.72 -5.79
CA ASN A 20 8.22 -6.64 -5.76
C ASN A 20 8.70 -5.27 -5.22
N PRO A 21 9.61 -5.22 -4.23
CA PRO A 21 10.17 -3.97 -3.70
C PRO A 21 10.79 -3.04 -4.75
N ARG A 22 11.33 -3.58 -5.85
CA ARG A 22 11.87 -2.78 -6.96
C ARG A 22 10.79 -2.01 -7.70
N ALA A 23 9.65 -2.64 -7.96
CA ALA A 23 8.51 -1.97 -8.60
C ALA A 23 7.95 -0.87 -7.69
N ILE A 24 7.88 -1.12 -6.37
CA ILE A 24 7.49 -0.10 -5.37
C ILE A 24 8.44 1.10 -5.39
N ALA A 25 9.75 0.86 -5.42
CA ALA A 25 10.74 1.94 -5.50
C ALA A 25 10.59 2.78 -6.78
N GLU A 26 10.27 2.15 -7.92
CA GLU A 26 9.98 2.84 -9.17
C GLU A 26 8.71 3.69 -9.09
N ILE A 27 7.63 3.15 -8.50
CA ILE A 27 6.38 3.89 -8.24
C ILE A 27 6.68 5.13 -7.40
N GLU A 28 7.39 4.96 -6.28
CA GLU A 28 7.74 6.07 -5.39
C GLU A 28 8.61 7.11 -6.10
N SER A 29 9.60 6.68 -6.88
CA SER A 29 10.42 7.60 -7.68
C SER A 29 9.54 8.47 -8.60
N LYS A 30 8.64 7.85 -9.37
CA LYS A 30 7.73 8.57 -10.29
C LYS A 30 6.77 9.50 -9.54
N LEU A 31 6.18 9.02 -8.44
CA LEU A 31 5.21 9.80 -7.67
C LEU A 31 5.86 10.93 -6.86
N SER A 32 7.14 10.81 -6.50
CA SER A 32 7.86 11.87 -5.79
C SER A 32 7.95 13.20 -6.58
N ALA A 33 7.87 13.13 -7.91
CA ALA A 33 7.85 14.29 -8.79
C ALA A 33 6.45 14.94 -8.91
N VAL A 34 5.39 14.25 -8.49
CA VAL A 34 4.01 14.74 -8.63
C VAL A 34 3.68 15.75 -7.53
N LYS A 35 3.26 16.96 -7.91
CA LYS A 35 2.94 18.05 -6.97
C LYS A 35 1.93 17.64 -5.88
N CYS A 36 0.95 16.83 -6.23
CA CYS A 36 -0.08 16.37 -5.29
C CYS A 36 0.45 15.34 -4.29
N VAL A 37 1.52 14.60 -4.62
CA VAL A 37 2.12 13.56 -3.76
C VAL A 37 3.31 14.08 -2.97
N ARG A 38 4.05 15.08 -3.45
CA ARG A 38 5.24 15.54 -2.72
C ARG A 38 4.87 16.31 -1.43
N PRO A 39 5.65 16.18 -0.34
CA PRO A 39 6.75 15.22 -0.13
C PRO A 39 6.23 13.81 0.17
N LEU A 40 6.94 12.75 -0.26
CA LEU A 40 6.54 11.36 0.01
C LEU A 40 6.47 11.01 1.50
N GLY A 41 7.30 11.64 2.34
CA GLY A 41 7.39 11.35 3.76
C GLY A 41 6.15 11.69 4.59
N ARG A 42 5.16 12.39 4.01
CA ARG A 42 3.90 12.75 4.69
C ARG A 42 2.80 11.68 4.55
N TRP A 43 3.04 10.60 3.81
CA TRP A 43 2.00 9.63 3.47
C TRP A 43 2.20 8.30 4.18
N SER A 44 1.09 7.68 4.58
CA SER A 44 1.00 6.23 4.71
C SER A 44 0.80 5.65 3.32
N ARG A 45 1.77 4.84 2.84
CA ARG A 45 1.83 4.38 1.44
C ARG A 45 1.60 2.88 1.39
N HIS A 46 0.45 2.46 0.89
CA HIS A 46 0.05 1.07 0.79
C HIS A 46 0.19 0.56 -0.64
N TYR A 47 0.70 -0.67 -0.75
CA TYR A 47 0.91 -1.35 -2.02
C TYR A 47 0.45 -2.81 -1.91
N SER A 48 -0.44 -3.21 -2.79
CA SER A 48 -0.89 -4.60 -2.96
C SER A 48 -1.02 -4.91 -4.45
N TYR A 49 -1.17 -6.18 -4.82
CA TYR A 49 -1.65 -6.46 -6.17
C TYR A 49 -3.11 -6.02 -6.30
N TRP A 50 -3.49 -5.60 -7.50
CA TRP A 50 -4.89 -5.26 -7.80
C TRP A 50 -5.79 -6.46 -7.56
N GLN A 51 -6.97 -6.24 -7.00
CA GLN A 51 -7.93 -7.30 -6.74
C GLN A 51 -9.33 -6.87 -7.16
N GLU A 52 -9.87 -7.55 -8.17
CA GLU A 52 -11.24 -7.39 -8.63
C GLU A 52 -11.82 -8.79 -8.91
N GLY A 53 -12.43 -9.38 -7.88
CA GLY A 53 -12.77 -10.80 -7.86
C GLY A 53 -11.57 -11.70 -7.58
N SER A 54 -10.53 -11.65 -8.42
CA SER A 54 -9.27 -12.37 -8.24
C SER A 54 -8.06 -11.42 -8.21
N VAL A 55 -6.93 -11.92 -7.70
CA VAL A 55 -5.67 -11.15 -7.68
C VAL A 55 -5.12 -11.05 -9.09
N ASP A 56 -4.95 -9.82 -9.59
CA ASP A 56 -4.27 -9.52 -10.85
C ASP A 56 -2.87 -8.98 -10.56
N ASN A 57 -1.89 -9.87 -10.71
CA ASN A 57 -0.47 -9.59 -10.45
C ASN A 57 0.20 -8.73 -11.54
N ARG A 58 -0.52 -8.31 -12.58
CA ARG A 58 -0.02 -7.35 -13.58
C ARG A 58 -0.07 -5.91 -13.09
N TYR A 59 -0.89 -5.64 -12.08
CA TYR A 59 -1.11 -4.30 -11.55
C TYR A 59 -0.82 -4.24 -10.06
N ILE A 60 -0.16 -3.18 -9.64
CA ILE A 60 0.01 -2.85 -8.22
C ILE A 60 -0.98 -1.75 -7.88
N ASP A 61 -1.89 -2.02 -6.95
CA ASP A 61 -2.73 -0.99 -6.37
C ASP A 61 -1.89 -0.07 -5.47
N VAL A 62 -2.14 1.23 -5.56
CA VAL A 62 -1.42 2.27 -4.83
C VAL A 62 -2.44 3.10 -4.08
N TRP A 63 -2.35 3.09 -2.76
CA TRP A 63 -3.23 3.84 -1.89
C TRP A 63 -2.44 4.63 -0.86
N PHE A 64 -2.41 5.95 -1.00
CA PHE A 64 -1.73 6.85 -0.07
C PHE A 64 -2.75 7.64 0.73
N ILE A 65 -2.58 7.65 2.05
CA ILE A 65 -3.37 8.43 3.01
C ILE A 65 -2.43 9.43 3.69
N GLU A 66 -2.83 10.69 3.85
CA GLU A 66 -2.03 11.67 4.59
C GLU A 66 -1.86 11.23 6.04
N ALA A 67 -0.61 11.14 6.50
CA ALA A 67 -0.29 10.76 7.85
C ALA A 67 -0.65 11.88 8.85
N GLY A 68 -0.89 11.49 10.11
CA GLY A 68 -1.27 12.38 11.20
C GLY A 68 -2.79 12.56 11.35
N HIS A 69 -3.58 12.16 10.36
CA HIS A 69 -5.02 12.02 10.48
C HIS A 69 -5.35 10.70 11.20
N ASP A 70 -6.17 10.74 12.26
CA ASP A 70 -6.64 9.59 13.04
C ASP A 70 -5.56 8.58 13.46
N GLY A 71 -4.36 9.10 13.79
CA GLY A 71 -3.23 8.26 14.20
C GLY A 71 -2.56 7.48 13.06
N VAL A 72 -2.94 7.73 11.79
CA VAL A 72 -2.30 7.14 10.61
C VAL A 72 -0.83 7.53 10.58
N ARG A 73 0.05 6.53 10.61
CA ARG A 73 1.50 6.74 10.60
C ARG A 73 2.03 6.84 9.17
N ALA A 74 2.95 7.76 8.95
CA ALA A 74 3.71 7.80 7.69
C ALA A 74 4.57 6.53 7.56
N GLY A 75 4.69 6.01 6.34
CA GLY A 75 5.42 4.77 6.12
C GLY A 75 5.21 4.15 4.75
N ARG A 76 5.81 2.99 4.56
CA ARG A 76 5.58 2.09 3.42
C ARG A 76 5.01 0.79 3.97
N PHE A 77 3.90 0.34 3.41
CA PHE A 77 3.19 -0.86 3.81
C PHE A 77 2.93 -1.70 2.56
N VAL A 78 3.39 -2.95 2.56
CA VAL A 78 3.18 -3.89 1.45
C VAL A 78 2.08 -4.85 1.85
N THR A 79 0.89 -4.28 1.99
CA THR A 79 -0.33 -4.95 2.41
C THR A 79 -1.49 -4.27 1.69
N ALA A 80 -2.62 -4.97 1.58
CA ALA A 80 -3.86 -4.26 1.28
C ALA A 80 -4.05 -3.15 2.34
N PRO A 81 -4.52 -1.95 1.95
CA PRO A 81 -4.90 -0.95 2.92
C PRO A 81 -6.05 -1.50 3.77
N GLU A 82 -6.03 -1.22 5.08
CA GLU A 82 -7.25 -1.37 5.87
C GLU A 82 -8.28 -0.41 5.28
N PRO A 83 -9.52 -0.85 5.03
CA PRO A 83 -10.55 0.05 4.55
C PRO A 83 -10.67 1.20 5.56
N PRO A 84 -10.70 2.46 5.11
CA PRO A 84 -10.91 3.56 6.03
C PRO A 84 -12.22 3.30 6.79
N MET A 85 -12.21 3.53 8.10
CA MET A 85 -13.46 3.60 8.84
C MET A 85 -14.32 4.68 8.20
N LEU A 86 -15.63 4.42 8.07
CA LEU A 86 -16.56 5.42 7.58
C LEU A 86 -16.60 6.57 8.60
N ASP A 87 -15.93 7.67 8.25
CA ASP A 87 -15.88 8.91 9.00
C ASP A 87 -15.96 10.09 8.01
N ASP A 88 -16.56 11.19 8.45
CA ASP A 88 -16.82 12.41 7.66
C ASP A 88 -15.59 13.34 7.62
N SER A 89 -14.47 12.90 8.18
CA SER A 89 -13.23 13.65 8.19
C SER A 89 -12.64 13.84 6.80
N GLN A 90 -12.12 15.04 6.57
CA GLN A 90 -11.46 15.41 5.34
C GLN A 90 -9.97 15.19 5.46
N PHE A 91 -9.43 14.28 4.65
CA PHE A 91 -8.03 13.97 4.52
C PHE A 91 -7.61 13.90 3.06
N ARG A 92 -6.31 14.06 2.82
CA ARG A 92 -5.79 13.89 1.47
C ARG A 92 -5.54 12.43 1.19
N LEU A 93 -5.89 12.01 -0.02
CA LEU A 93 -5.58 10.68 -0.52
C LEU A 93 -5.06 10.73 -1.96
N VAL A 94 -4.32 9.69 -2.32
CA VAL A 94 -3.90 9.41 -3.69
C VAL A 94 -4.20 7.95 -3.96
N SER A 95 -4.92 7.68 -5.04
CA SER A 95 -5.21 6.32 -5.46
C SER A 95 -4.98 6.13 -6.95
N GLY A 96 -4.61 4.91 -7.31
CA GLY A 96 -4.36 4.53 -8.69
C GLY A 96 -3.77 3.15 -8.76
N LYS A 97 -3.56 2.67 -9.98
CA LYS A 97 -2.86 1.41 -10.22
C LYS A 97 -1.60 1.63 -11.04
N TYR A 98 -0.59 0.84 -10.76
CA TYR A 98 0.64 0.80 -11.54
C TYR A 98 0.65 -0.45 -12.42
N ASP A 99 0.72 -0.25 -13.73
CA ASP A 99 0.94 -1.30 -14.71
C ASP A 99 2.42 -1.66 -14.73
N ILE A 100 2.73 -2.89 -14.31
CA ILE A 100 4.12 -3.38 -14.18
C ILE A 100 4.78 -3.49 -15.55
N ALA A 101 4.07 -4.02 -16.55
CA ALA A 101 4.63 -4.27 -17.87
C ALA A 101 4.84 -2.96 -18.64
N ALA A 102 3.86 -2.04 -18.56
CA ALA A 102 3.94 -0.74 -19.22
C ALA A 102 4.77 0.29 -18.44
N HIS A 103 5.26 -0.06 -17.24
CA HIS A 103 5.95 0.86 -16.33
C HIS A 103 5.18 2.18 -16.14
N ARG A 104 3.86 2.10 -15.93
CA ARG A 104 2.98 3.29 -15.97
C ARG A 104 2.03 3.36 -14.79
N PHE A 105 1.97 4.52 -14.14
CA PHE A 105 0.96 4.82 -13.13
C PHE A 105 -0.32 5.38 -13.78
N VAL A 106 -1.46 4.76 -13.50
CA VAL A 106 -2.79 5.22 -13.87
C VAL A 106 -3.45 5.79 -12.62
N LYS A 107 -3.50 7.12 -12.55
CA LYS A 107 -4.11 7.85 -11.42
C LYS A 107 -5.63 7.74 -11.49
N PHE A 108 -6.25 7.34 -10.38
CA PHE A 108 -7.70 7.44 -10.19
C PHE A 108 -8.06 8.71 -9.43
N TYR A 109 -7.33 9.01 -8.36
CA TYR A 109 -7.61 10.15 -7.50
C TYR A 109 -6.34 10.79 -6.94
N CYS A 110 -6.37 12.11 -6.73
CA CYS A 110 -5.35 12.83 -5.98
C CYS A 110 -5.91 14.17 -5.47
N GLY A 111 -6.20 14.26 -4.17
CA GLY A 111 -6.93 15.40 -3.60
C GLY A 111 -7.40 15.15 -2.16
N THR A 112 -8.42 15.89 -1.73
CA THR A 112 -9.11 15.72 -0.44
C THR A 112 -10.44 14.97 -0.63
N ASN A 113 -10.70 13.88 0.10
CA ASN A 113 -12.01 13.23 0.08
C ASN A 113 -13.11 14.26 0.42
N ARG A 114 -14.00 14.50 -0.53
CA ARG A 114 -15.15 15.40 -0.43
C ARG A 114 -16.31 14.78 -1.20
#